data_AF-A0A396MT96-F1
#
_entry.id   AF-A0A396MT96-F1
#
_cell.length_a   1.000
_cell.length_b   1.000
_cell.length_c   1.000
_cell.angle_alpha   90.00
_cell.angle_beta   90.00
_cell.angle_gamma   90.00
#
_symmetry.space_group_name_H-M   'P 1'
#
loop_
_entity.id
_entity.type
_entity.pdbx_description
1 polymer ?
#
loop_
_entity_poly.entity_id
_entity_poly.type
_entity_poly.pdbx_seq_one_letter_code
_entity_poly.pdbx_strand_id
1 'polypeptide(L)'
;MGEFNTVGLEDIIDAFSRREAATVEAVPKMLKAGADVLIEAQRAEAQAMGLNETGGFINSIKATDVKGDDTEKYVEIYPQGRAKHGNDRKGDKSKVRYATIGFVAEYGTSSHAARPYMTVANEKAHEKVVEAQRSIWESETGE
;
A
#
# COMPACT_ATOMS: atom_id res chain seq x y z
N MET A 1 -23.26 53.35 11.95
CA MET A 1 -23.21 51.89 11.73
C MET A 1 -22.50 51.72 10.40
N GLY A 2 -21.27 51.20 10.40
CA GLY A 2 -20.51 51.02 9.16
C GLY A 2 -20.95 49.74 8.49
N GLU A 3 -21.43 49.84 7.25
CA GLU A 3 -21.75 48.69 6.41
C GLU A 3 -20.45 48.19 5.77
N PHE A 4 -20.01 46.98 6.14
CA PHE A 4 -18.86 46.33 5.53
C PHE A 4 -19.34 45.52 4.32
N ASN A 5 -18.97 45.96 3.12
CA ASN A 5 -19.15 45.18 1.89
C ASN A 5 -17.95 44.24 1.73
N THR A 6 -18.17 42.93 1.79
CA THR A 6 -17.15 41.89 1.57
C THR A 6 -17.15 41.49 0.10
N VAL A 7 -16.57 42.32 -0.77
CA VAL A 7 -16.41 41.95 -2.19
C VAL A 7 -15.17 41.08 -2.34
N GLY A 8 -15.34 39.82 -2.76
CA GLY A 8 -14.24 38.88 -3.05
C GLY A 8 -14.02 37.80 -1.99
N LEU A 9 -14.89 37.72 -0.97
CA LEU A 9 -14.87 36.60 -0.01
C LEU A 9 -15.44 35.34 -0.66
N GLU A 10 -16.41 35.50 -1.56
CA GLU A 10 -17.03 34.43 -2.34
C GLU A 10 -16.00 33.71 -3.22
N ASP A 11 -15.15 34.47 -3.93
CA ASP A 11 -14.09 33.90 -4.77
C ASP A 11 -13.08 33.09 -3.93
N ILE A 12 -12.80 33.55 -2.71
CA ILE A 12 -11.93 32.84 -1.76
C ILE A 12 -12.62 31.55 -1.28
N ILE A 13 -13.89 31.62 -0.90
CA ILE A 13 -14.67 30.44 -0.47
C ILE A 13 -14.74 29.39 -1.59
N ASP A 14 -14.97 29.82 -2.83
CA ASP A 14 -15.01 28.94 -4.00
C ASP A 14 -13.63 28.35 -4.33
N ALA A 15 -12.55 29.10 -4.13
CA ALA A 15 -11.19 28.58 -4.27
C ALA A 15 -10.88 27.53 -3.19
N PHE A 16 -11.24 27.79 -1.93
CA PHE A 16 -11.07 26.83 -0.83
C PHE A 16 -11.88 25.56 -1.05
N SER A 17 -13.14 25.69 -1.45
CA SER A 17 -14.04 24.54 -1.69
C SER A 17 -13.54 23.64 -2.83
N ARG A 18 -12.99 24.24 -3.90
CA ARG A 18 -12.37 23.50 -5.01
C ARG A 18 -11.12 22.74 -4.57
N ARG A 19 -10.28 23.35 -3.73
CA ARG A 19 -9.07 22.71 -3.19
C ARG A 19 -9.41 21.55 -2.27
N GLU A 20 -10.44 21.69 -1.44
CA GLU A 20 -10.96 20.63 -0.60
C GLU A 20 -11.44 19.44 -1.44
N ALA A 21 -12.26 19.69 -2.47
CA ALA A 21 -12.73 18.64 -3.38
C ALA A 21 -11.58 17.92 -4.10
N ALA A 22 -10.61 18.66 -4.64
CA ALA A 22 -9.43 18.08 -5.28
C ALA A 22 -8.62 17.20 -4.33
N THR A 23 -8.46 17.62 -3.07
CA THR A 23 -7.75 16.84 -2.04
C THR A 23 -8.47 15.54 -1.72
N VAL A 24 -9.80 15.55 -1.62
CA VAL A 24 -10.63 14.37 -1.34
C VAL A 24 -10.48 13.30 -2.44
N GLU A 25 -10.36 13.72 -3.70
CA GLU A 25 -10.15 12.83 -4.85
C GLU A 25 -8.70 12.38 -5.01
N ALA A 26 -7.73 13.28 -4.75
CA ALA A 26 -6.31 13.01 -4.91
C ALA A 26 -5.79 11.94 -3.95
N VAL A 27 -6.21 11.98 -2.68
CA VAL A 27 -5.65 11.10 -1.63
C VAL A 27 -5.83 9.60 -1.95
N PRO A 28 -7.03 9.09 -2.30
CA PRO A 28 -7.19 7.68 -2.67
C PRO A 28 -6.34 7.27 -3.89
N LYS A 29 -6.25 8.14 -4.90
CA LYS A 29 -5.45 7.88 -6.12
C LYS A 29 -3.96 7.83 -5.79
N MET A 30 -3.49 8.78 -4.96
CA MET A 30 -2.13 8.86 -4.46
C MET A 30 -1.75 7.58 -3.69
N LEU A 31 -2.58 7.17 -2.74
CA LEU A 31 -2.35 5.94 -1.96
C LEU A 31 -2.25 4.70 -2.85
N LYS A 32 -3.12 4.60 -3.86
CA LYS A 32 -3.09 3.49 -4.82
C LYS A 32 -1.80 3.47 -5.64
N ALA A 33 -1.37 4.61 -6.17
CA ALA A 33 -0.13 4.71 -6.94
C ALA A 33 1.11 4.31 -6.12
N GLY A 34 1.21 4.83 -4.89
CA GLY A 34 2.28 4.42 -3.97
C GLY A 34 2.24 2.93 -3.63
N ALA A 35 1.03 2.37 -3.47
CA ALA A 35 0.86 0.96 -3.18
C ALA A 35 1.28 0.05 -4.34
N ASP A 36 0.96 0.42 -5.59
CA ASP A 36 1.35 -0.34 -6.78
C ASP A 36 2.88 -0.44 -6.89
N VAL A 37 3.59 0.69 -6.70
CA VAL A 37 5.07 0.71 -6.66
C VAL A 37 5.62 -0.19 -5.56
N LEU A 38 5.05 -0.13 -4.35
CA LEU A 38 5.56 -0.91 -3.23
C LEU A 38 5.28 -2.41 -3.39
N ILE A 39 4.13 -2.79 -3.98
CA ILE A 39 3.80 -4.18 -4.30
C ILE A 39 4.81 -4.76 -5.29
N GLU A 40 5.13 -4.01 -6.35
CA GLU A 40 6.13 -4.45 -7.33
C GLU A 40 7.51 -4.63 -6.69
N ALA A 41 7.93 -3.69 -5.85
CA ALA A 41 9.19 -3.77 -5.13
C ALA A 41 9.25 -4.98 -4.18
N GLN A 42 8.22 -5.20 -3.36
CA GLN A 42 8.15 -6.34 -2.44
C GLN A 42 8.13 -7.68 -3.18
N ARG A 43 7.43 -7.76 -4.33
CA ARG A 43 7.41 -8.96 -5.17
C ARG A 43 8.77 -9.25 -5.79
N ALA A 44 9.44 -8.23 -6.31
CA ALA A 44 10.78 -8.36 -6.90
C ALA A 44 11.80 -8.79 -5.85
N GLU A 45 11.79 -8.19 -4.66
CA GLU A 45 12.71 -8.55 -3.58
C GLU A 45 12.42 -9.97 -3.05
N ALA A 46 11.15 -10.33 -2.88
CA ALA A 46 10.77 -11.69 -2.49
C ALA A 46 11.24 -12.73 -3.52
N GLN A 47 11.15 -12.41 -4.82
CA GLN A 47 11.68 -13.26 -5.88
C GLN A 47 13.21 -13.37 -5.82
N ALA A 48 13.92 -12.26 -5.64
CA ALA A 48 15.37 -12.23 -5.53
C ALA A 48 15.89 -13.05 -4.33
N MET A 49 15.13 -13.09 -3.24
CA MET A 49 15.41 -13.89 -2.04
C MET A 49 14.92 -15.35 -2.14
N GLY A 50 14.42 -15.79 -3.30
CA GLY A 50 14.01 -17.17 -3.54
C GLY A 50 12.70 -17.59 -2.83
N LEU A 51 11.77 -16.67 -2.60
CA LEU A 51 10.43 -16.95 -2.04
C LEU A 51 9.41 -17.39 -3.11
N ASN A 52 9.89 -18.01 -4.19
CA ASN A 52 9.14 -18.28 -5.41
C ASN A 52 8.74 -19.76 -5.61
N GLU A 53 8.89 -20.64 -4.61
CA GLU A 53 8.67 -22.11 -4.73
C GLU A 53 7.42 -22.52 -5.53
N THR A 54 6.29 -21.83 -5.30
CA THR A 54 5.02 -22.07 -6.03
C THR A 54 4.47 -20.81 -6.70
N GLY A 55 5.18 -19.68 -6.62
CA GLY A 55 4.71 -18.35 -7.04
C GLY A 55 3.50 -17.80 -6.27
N GLY A 56 2.74 -18.64 -5.56
CA GLY A 56 1.53 -18.28 -4.85
C GLY A 56 1.75 -17.23 -3.76
N PHE A 57 2.90 -17.28 -3.06
CA PHE A 57 3.27 -16.28 -2.06
C PHE A 57 3.50 -14.90 -2.68
N ILE A 58 4.32 -14.80 -3.74
CA ILE A 58 4.61 -13.53 -4.41
C ILE A 58 3.32 -12.89 -4.96
N ASN A 59 2.48 -13.68 -5.62
CA ASN A 59 1.19 -13.22 -6.16
C ASN A 59 0.17 -12.83 -5.08
N SER A 60 0.40 -13.24 -3.83
CA SER A 60 -0.45 -12.90 -2.70
C SER A 60 -0.15 -11.52 -2.11
N ILE A 61 1.02 -10.93 -2.37
CA ILE A 61 1.35 -9.57 -1.93
C ILE A 61 0.45 -8.60 -2.66
N LYS A 62 -0.49 -7.98 -1.93
CA LYS A 62 -1.54 -7.11 -2.46
C LYS A 62 -1.88 -6.00 -1.47
N ALA A 63 -2.35 -4.89 -2.01
CA ALA A 63 -2.98 -3.82 -1.25
C ALA A 63 -4.38 -4.23 -0.78
N THR A 64 -4.82 -3.69 0.35
CA THR A 64 -6.23 -3.59 0.70
C THR A 64 -6.92 -2.48 -0.10
N ASP A 65 -8.23 -2.40 0.00
CA ASP A 65 -8.94 -1.17 -0.37
C ASP A 65 -8.44 0.00 0.51
N VAL A 66 -8.69 1.23 0.04
CA VAL A 66 -8.44 2.44 0.83
C VAL A 66 -9.36 2.40 2.05
N LYS A 67 -8.76 2.45 3.24
CA LYS A 67 -9.43 2.46 4.54
C LYS A 67 -9.26 3.83 5.19
N GLY A 68 -10.00 4.05 6.27
CA GLY A 68 -9.93 5.25 7.08
C GLY A 68 -11.20 6.09 6.99
N ASP A 69 -11.13 7.31 7.51
CA ASP A 69 -12.22 8.28 7.55
C ASP A 69 -11.83 9.58 6.83
N ASP A 70 -12.57 10.66 7.09
CA ASP A 70 -12.32 11.96 6.45
C ASP A 70 -11.02 12.64 6.95
N THR A 71 -10.46 12.18 8.08
CA THR A 71 -9.24 12.73 8.68
C THR A 71 -7.99 11.96 8.25
N GLU A 72 -8.12 10.64 8.09
CA GLU A 72 -7.01 9.78 7.69
C GLU A 72 -7.47 8.75 6.67
N LYS A 73 -6.69 8.57 5.60
CA LYS A 73 -6.85 7.48 4.64
C LYS A 73 -5.55 6.69 4.53
N TYR A 74 -5.65 5.36 4.49
CA TYR A 74 -4.49 4.48 4.37
C TYR A 74 -4.80 3.21 3.57
N VAL A 75 -3.73 2.54 3.14
CA VAL A 75 -3.78 1.23 2.49
C VAL A 75 -2.77 0.33 3.19
N GLU A 76 -3.15 -0.92 3.45
CA GLU A 76 -2.24 -1.94 3.98
C GLU A 76 -1.75 -2.83 2.85
N ILE A 77 -0.46 -3.15 2.84
CA ILE A 77 0.14 -4.02 1.82
C ILE A 77 0.75 -5.21 2.53
N TYR A 78 0.21 -6.40 2.25
CA TYR A 78 0.70 -7.64 2.84
C TYR A 78 0.32 -8.86 2.00
N PRO A 79 0.90 -10.05 2.27
CA PRO A 79 0.51 -11.30 1.61
C PRO A 79 -0.90 -11.78 2.02
N GLN A 80 -1.85 -11.79 1.09
CA GLN A 80 -3.26 -12.09 1.32
C GLN A 80 -3.68 -13.50 0.89
N GLY A 81 -4.57 -14.13 1.65
CA GLY A 81 -5.10 -15.47 1.35
C GLY A 81 -4.30 -16.59 2.02
N ARG A 82 -4.38 -17.81 1.47
CA ARG A 82 -3.84 -19.02 2.10
C ARG A 82 -3.16 -19.95 1.11
N ALA A 83 -2.03 -20.51 1.52
CA ALA A 83 -1.34 -21.60 0.83
C ALA A 83 -1.86 -22.96 1.34
N LYS A 84 -1.86 -23.96 0.46
CA LYS A 84 -1.99 -25.35 0.87
C LYS A 84 -0.73 -25.76 1.64
N HIS A 85 -0.91 -26.38 2.81
CA HIS A 85 0.20 -26.84 3.65
C HIS A 85 0.08 -28.33 3.97
N GLY A 86 -1.15 -28.80 4.18
CA GLY A 86 -1.40 -30.16 4.60
C GLY A 86 -1.02 -31.22 3.56
N ASN A 87 -0.77 -32.43 4.07
CA ASN A 87 -0.53 -33.61 3.26
C ASN A 87 -1.85 -34.33 2.92
N ASP A 88 -2.40 -34.05 1.74
CA ASP A 88 -3.65 -34.66 1.25
C ASP A 88 -3.62 -36.19 1.28
N ARG A 89 -2.47 -36.82 1.02
CA ARG A 89 -2.32 -38.28 1.03
C ARG A 89 -2.53 -38.87 2.43
N LYS A 90 -2.31 -38.06 3.48
CA LYS A 90 -2.59 -38.40 4.89
C LYS A 90 -3.92 -37.82 5.39
N GLY A 91 -4.74 -37.26 4.50
CA GLY A 91 -6.02 -36.63 4.84
C GLY A 91 -5.91 -35.21 5.44
N ASP A 92 -4.70 -34.66 5.56
CA ASP A 92 -4.49 -33.32 6.08
C ASP A 92 -4.70 -32.28 4.97
N LYS A 93 -5.78 -31.50 5.11
CA LYS A 93 -6.17 -30.43 4.18
C LYS A 93 -5.85 -29.03 4.73
N SER A 94 -4.97 -28.95 5.72
CA SER A 94 -4.64 -27.69 6.39
C SER A 94 -4.09 -26.65 5.41
N LYS A 95 -4.42 -25.39 5.72
CA LYS A 95 -4.00 -24.22 4.95
C LYS A 95 -3.39 -23.19 5.87
N VAL A 96 -2.22 -22.69 5.50
CA VAL A 96 -1.52 -21.62 6.22
C VAL A 96 -1.77 -20.28 5.54
N ARG A 97 -1.84 -19.18 6.30
CA ARG A 97 -1.99 -17.84 5.72
C ARG A 97 -0.69 -17.44 5.04
N TYR A 98 -0.79 -16.77 3.88
CA TYR A 98 0.40 -16.21 3.25
C TYR A 98 1.08 -15.16 4.13
N ALA A 99 0.30 -14.38 4.89
CA ALA A 99 0.85 -13.46 5.90
C ALA A 99 1.75 -14.17 6.92
N THR A 100 1.40 -15.39 7.35
CA THR A 100 2.23 -16.19 8.26
C THR A 100 3.50 -16.67 7.58
N ILE A 101 3.41 -17.11 6.32
CA ILE A 101 4.59 -17.45 5.51
C ILE A 101 5.51 -16.24 5.38
N GLY A 102 4.96 -15.06 5.07
CA GLY A 102 5.70 -13.81 4.95
C GLY A 102 6.36 -13.38 6.25
N PHE A 103 5.67 -13.50 7.38
CA PHE A 103 6.24 -13.21 8.70
C PHE A 103 7.44 -14.13 9.02
N VAL A 104 7.30 -15.43 8.76
CA VAL A 104 8.40 -16.39 8.96
C VAL A 104 9.55 -16.13 7.99
N ALA A 105 9.26 -15.73 6.75
CA ALA A 105 10.30 -15.32 5.81
C ALA A 105 11.04 -14.08 6.31
N GLU A 106 10.30 -13.05 6.75
CA GLU A 106 10.86 -11.76 7.17
C GLU A 106 11.84 -11.90 8.34
N TYR A 107 11.45 -12.65 9.37
CA TYR A 107 12.20 -12.73 10.63
C TYR A 107 12.99 -14.03 10.81
N GLY A 108 12.71 -15.06 10.01
CA GLY A 108 13.30 -16.38 10.16
C GLY A 108 12.79 -17.14 11.40
N THR A 109 13.44 -18.27 11.66
CA THR A 109 13.26 -19.13 12.84
C THR A 109 14.62 -19.67 13.28
N SER A 110 14.67 -20.43 14.37
CA SER A 110 15.90 -21.14 14.76
C SER A 110 16.43 -22.11 13.70
N SER A 111 15.60 -22.55 12.75
CA SER A 111 15.96 -23.51 11.69
C SER A 111 15.95 -22.94 10.28
N HIS A 112 15.48 -21.70 10.09
CA HIS A 112 15.39 -21.06 8.77
C HIS A 112 15.91 -19.63 8.87
N ALA A 113 16.91 -19.29 8.07
CA ALA A 113 17.43 -17.94 7.99
C ALA A 113 16.36 -16.95 7.51
N ALA A 114 16.43 -15.72 8.03
CA ALA A 114 15.59 -14.62 7.60
C ALA A 114 15.88 -14.24 6.14
N ARG A 115 14.81 -13.89 5.43
CA ARG A 115 14.75 -13.36 4.07
C ARG A 115 13.86 -12.11 4.13
N PRO A 116 14.40 -10.97 4.60
CA PRO A 116 13.64 -9.78 4.95
C PRO A 116 13.17 -9.00 3.72
N TYR A 117 12.34 -9.64 2.89
CA TYR A 117 11.89 -9.12 1.60
C TYR A 117 11.09 -7.83 1.77
N MET A 118 10.34 -7.70 2.86
CA MET A 118 9.47 -6.55 3.10
C MET A 118 10.30 -5.36 3.58
N THR A 119 11.15 -5.55 4.59
CA THR A 119 12.01 -4.45 5.10
C THR A 119 12.91 -3.91 4.00
N VAL A 120 13.61 -4.79 3.29
CA VAL A 120 14.55 -4.39 2.25
C VAL A 120 13.84 -3.70 1.08
N ALA A 121 12.68 -4.22 0.65
CA ALA A 121 11.91 -3.58 -0.41
C ALA A 121 11.37 -2.20 0.01
N ASN A 122 10.85 -2.08 1.23
CA ASN A 122 10.30 -0.82 1.74
C ASN A 122 11.38 0.26 1.83
N GLU A 123 12.58 -0.08 2.32
CA GLU A 123 13.71 0.85 2.37
C GLU A 123 14.13 1.30 0.96
N LYS A 124 14.29 0.36 0.01
CA LYS A 124 14.70 0.68 -1.36
C LYS A 124 13.64 1.46 -2.15
N ALA A 125 12.36 1.20 -1.90
CA ALA A 125 11.27 1.78 -2.66
C ALA A 125 10.76 3.11 -2.08
N HIS A 126 11.22 3.52 -0.89
CA HIS A 126 10.69 4.68 -0.17
C HIS A 126 10.60 5.93 -1.07
N GLU A 127 11.69 6.33 -1.70
CA GLU A 127 11.72 7.52 -2.56
C GLU A 127 10.78 7.40 -3.76
N LYS A 128 10.73 6.21 -4.39
CA LYS A 128 9.85 5.95 -5.55
C LYS A 128 8.37 5.97 -5.18
N VAL A 129 8.03 5.48 -3.99
CA VAL A 129 6.66 5.55 -3.47
C VAL A 129 6.27 6.99 -3.25
N VAL A 130 7.13 7.80 -2.62
CA VAL A 130 6.89 9.23 -2.39
C VAL A 130 6.77 9.98 -3.71
N GLU A 131 7.62 9.69 -4.70
CA GLU A 131 7.57 10.29 -6.03
C GLU A 131 6.27 9.95 -6.77
N ALA A 132 5.88 8.67 -6.78
CA ALA A 132 4.62 8.24 -7.40
C ALA A 132 3.40 8.88 -6.73
N GLN A 133 3.42 8.99 -5.40
CA GLN A 133 2.38 9.67 -4.65
C GLN A 133 2.32 11.16 -4.99
N ARG A 134 3.47 11.83 -4.99
CA ARG A 134 3.58 13.25 -5.32
C ARG A 134 3.10 13.55 -6.73
N SER A 135 3.50 12.74 -7.72
CA SER A 135 3.08 12.95 -9.11
C SER A 135 1.55 12.92 -9.26
N ILE A 136 0.87 12.02 -8.54
CA ILE A 136 -0.60 12.01 -8.52
C ILE A 136 -1.15 13.25 -7.81
N TRP A 137 -0.59 13.64 -6.66
CA TRP A 137 -1.01 14.85 -5.94
C TRP A 137 -0.93 16.10 -6.83
N GLU A 138 0.20 16.29 -7.49
CA GLU A 138 0.45 17.43 -8.37
C GLU A 138 -0.52 17.43 -9.56
N SER A 139 -0.77 16.26 -10.16
CA SER A 139 -1.70 16.14 -11.28
C SER A 139 -3.17 16.43 -10.93
N GLU A 140 -3.58 16.11 -9.71
CA GLU A 140 -4.98 16.21 -9.25
C GLU A 140 -5.28 17.57 -8.62
N THR A 141 -4.27 18.22 -8.01
CA THR A 141 -4.45 19.50 -7.32
C THR A 141 -3.92 20.70 -8.11
N GLY A 142 -3.07 20.48 -9.13
CA GLY A 142 -2.44 21.54 -9.92
C GLY A 142 -1.33 22.29 -9.20
N GLU A 143 -0.83 21.74 -8.09
CA GLU A 143 0.40 22.14 -7.40
C GLU A 143 1.61 21.40 -7.99
#